data_AF-A0A7Y2DZ04-F1
#
_entry.id   AF-A0A7Y2DZ04-F1
#
_cell.length_a   1.000
_cell.length_b   1.000
_cell.length_c   1.000
_cell.angle_alpha   90.00
_cell.angle_beta   90.00
_cell.angle_gamma   90.00
#
_symmetry.space_group_name_H-M   'P 1'
#
loop_
_entity.id
_entity.type
_entity.pdbx_description
1 polymer ?
#
loop_
_entity_poly.entity_id
_entity_poly.type
_entity_poly.pdbx_seq_one_letter_code
_entity_poly.pdbx_strand_id
1 'polypeptide(L)'
;MRQLLLISLLIFLCTSDFAFGQRSKQGDALDAVNELLTEGISLDIKGKRLVLLIKDEKGKNRKDQVFTFELDPESISYDQENSMIVVNCYNGKCVQRQLFKQKVKRYYKRMSIPIVLEEEKVIQALSNLEILIK
;
A
#
# COMPACT_ATOMS: atom_id res chain seq x y z
N MET A 1 45.44 19.08 -37.92
CA MET A 1 44.70 19.00 -36.63
C MET A 1 43.28 19.57 -36.78
N ARG A 2 42.45 19.00 -37.65
CA ARG A 2 41.09 19.54 -37.95
C ARG A 2 40.00 18.46 -38.05
N GLN A 3 40.37 17.19 -37.88
CA GLN A 3 39.46 16.03 -38.00
C GLN A 3 39.08 15.38 -36.67
N LEU A 4 39.58 15.87 -35.54
CA LEU A 4 39.31 15.28 -34.21
C LEU A 4 38.08 15.88 -33.51
N LEU A 5 37.47 16.93 -34.04
CA LEU A 5 36.33 17.62 -33.40
C LEU A 5 34.95 17.06 -33.79
N LEU A 6 34.87 16.17 -34.78
CA LEU A 6 33.58 15.63 -35.24
C LEU A 6 33.19 14.30 -34.58
N ILE A 7 34.11 13.66 -33.86
CA ILE A 7 33.85 12.34 -33.24
C ILE A 7 33.22 12.46 -31.85
N SER A 8 33.40 13.59 -31.14
CA SER A 8 32.84 13.75 -29.79
C SER A 8 31.34 14.08 -29.76
N LEU A 9 30.73 14.46 -30.88
CA LEU A 9 29.31 14.83 -30.93
C LEU A 9 28.37 13.62 -31.12
N LEU A 10 28.89 12.46 -31.56
CA LEU A 10 28.07 11.28 -31.86
C LEU A 10 27.88 10.33 -30.67
N ILE A 11 28.63 10.51 -29.58
CA ILE A 11 28.52 9.66 -28.37
C ILE A 11 27.42 10.16 -27.43
N PHE A 12 26.96 11.42 -27.58
CA PHE A 12 25.97 12.02 -26.68
C PHE A 12 24.52 11.61 -26.98
N LEU A 13 24.26 10.82 -28.03
CA LEU A 13 22.92 10.41 -28.46
C LEU A 13 22.51 9.00 -28.02
N CYS A 14 23.37 8.26 -27.30
CA CYS A 14 23.09 6.87 -26.90
C CYS A 14 22.67 6.67 -25.43
N THR A 15 22.52 7.72 -24.62
CA THR A 15 22.11 7.59 -23.21
C THR A 15 20.68 8.07 -22.97
N SER A 16 19.74 7.72 -23.87
CA SER A 16 18.33 7.70 -23.45
C SER A 16 18.10 6.41 -22.68
N ASP A 17 18.57 6.42 -21.43
CA ASP A 17 18.24 5.40 -20.45
C ASP A 17 16.72 5.42 -20.26
N PHE A 18 16.02 4.55 -20.99
CA PHE A 18 14.70 4.09 -20.58
C PHE A 18 14.89 3.26 -19.32
N ALA A 19 15.03 3.95 -18.19
CA ALA A 19 14.92 3.37 -16.87
C ALA A 19 13.46 2.96 -16.63
N PHE A 20 13.04 1.87 -17.28
CA PHE A 20 11.93 1.06 -16.80
C PHE A 20 12.43 0.39 -15.52
N GLY A 21 12.38 1.13 -14.40
CA GLY A 21 12.58 0.56 -13.08
C GLY A 21 11.65 -0.63 -12.95
N GLN A 22 12.22 -1.81 -12.68
CA GLN A 22 11.46 -3.05 -12.51
C GLN A 22 10.38 -2.81 -11.45
N ARG A 23 9.11 -2.75 -11.88
CA ARG A 23 8.00 -2.71 -10.94
C ARG A 23 8.01 -4.04 -10.20
N SER A 24 8.17 -3.96 -8.89
CA SER A 24 8.06 -5.14 -8.05
C SER A 24 6.60 -5.59 -8.03
N LYS A 25 6.37 -6.90 -8.01
CA LYS A 25 5.03 -7.50 -7.84
C LYS A 25 4.26 -6.90 -6.66
N GLN A 26 4.97 -6.50 -5.60
CA GLN A 26 4.41 -5.84 -4.43
C GLN A 26 3.97 -4.40 -4.70
N GLY A 27 4.70 -3.67 -5.55
CA GLY A 27 4.30 -2.33 -6.01
C GLY A 27 3.03 -2.38 -6.86
N ASP A 28 2.97 -3.30 -7.83
CA ASP A 28 1.78 -3.47 -8.66
C ASP A 28 0.55 -3.88 -7.83
N ALA A 29 0.72 -4.77 -6.85
CA ALA A 29 -0.35 -5.15 -5.93
C ALA A 29 -0.80 -3.97 -5.04
N LEU A 30 0.12 -3.09 -4.62
CA LEU A 30 -0.20 -1.93 -3.79
C LEU A 30 -1.01 -0.90 -4.58
N ASP A 31 -0.59 -0.63 -5.81
CA ASP A 31 -1.30 0.27 -6.72
C ASP A 31 -2.71 -0.29 -6.99
N ALA A 32 -2.82 -1.58 -7.31
CA ALA A 32 -4.09 -2.24 -7.55
C ALA A 32 -5.02 -2.21 -6.32
N VAL A 33 -4.51 -2.35 -5.08
CA VAL A 33 -5.33 -2.17 -3.89
C VAL A 33 -5.78 -0.73 -3.74
N ASN A 34 -4.89 0.24 -3.94
CA ASN A 34 -5.21 1.67 -3.79
C ASN A 34 -6.27 2.15 -4.79
N GLU A 35 -6.26 1.63 -6.02
CA GLU A 35 -7.31 1.91 -7.02
C GLU A 35 -8.70 1.44 -6.56
N LEU A 36 -8.76 0.50 -5.62
CA LEU A 36 -9.98 -0.06 -5.07
C LEU A 36 -10.43 0.63 -3.77
N LEU A 37 -9.61 1.52 -3.21
CA LEU A 37 -9.95 2.24 -1.98
C LEU A 37 -10.77 3.50 -2.28
N THR A 38 -11.63 3.86 -1.34
CA THR A 38 -12.42 5.10 -1.41
C THR A 38 -11.53 6.33 -1.29
N GLU A 39 -12.01 7.46 -1.81
CA GLU A 39 -11.35 8.75 -1.61
C GLU A 39 -11.01 9.01 -0.14
N GLY A 40 -9.80 9.51 0.10
CA GLY A 40 -9.28 9.76 1.44
C GLY A 40 -8.69 8.54 2.13
N ILE A 41 -8.83 7.32 1.59
CA ILE A 41 -8.16 6.12 2.09
C ILE A 41 -6.96 5.80 1.20
N SER A 42 -5.81 5.52 1.80
CA SER A 42 -4.63 5.10 1.07
C SER A 42 -3.83 4.08 1.87
N LEU A 43 -3.33 3.07 1.20
CA LEU A 43 -2.40 2.07 1.70
C LEU A 43 -1.00 2.37 1.16
N ASP A 44 0.02 2.16 2.00
CA ASP A 44 1.42 2.39 1.64
C ASP A 44 2.31 1.36 2.31
N ILE A 45 3.45 1.03 1.69
CA ILE A 45 4.46 0.14 2.24
C ILE A 45 5.72 0.93 2.53
N LYS A 46 6.07 1.03 3.82
CA LYS A 46 7.29 1.71 4.28
C LYS A 46 8.25 0.70 4.87
N GLY A 47 9.14 0.18 4.02
CA GLY A 47 10.01 -0.94 4.37
C GLY A 47 9.17 -2.18 4.62
N LYS A 48 9.23 -2.74 5.84
CA LYS A 48 8.43 -3.92 6.23
C LYS A 48 7.09 -3.59 6.88
N ARG A 49 6.64 -2.33 6.77
CA ARG A 49 5.41 -1.86 7.42
C ARG A 49 4.34 -1.54 6.40
N LEU A 50 3.16 -2.09 6.63
CA LEU A 50 1.94 -1.65 5.98
C LEU A 50 1.38 -0.44 6.73
N VAL A 51 1.03 0.61 6.01
CA VAL A 51 0.52 1.87 6.54
C VAL A 51 -0.80 2.20 5.87
N LEU A 52 -1.89 2.11 6.61
CA LEU A 52 -3.19 2.59 6.17
C LEU A 52 -3.40 4.00 6.71
N LEU A 53 -3.70 4.94 5.82
CA LEU A 53 -4.07 6.30 6.15
C LEU A 53 -5.52 6.53 5.73
N ILE A 54 -6.33 7.04 6.65
CA ILE A 54 -7.70 7.47 6.39
C ILE A 54 -7.76 8.97 6.70
N LYS A 55 -8.07 9.75 5.67
CA LYS A 55 -8.29 11.19 5.71
C LYS A 55 -9.80 11.45 5.67
N ASP A 56 -10.20 12.52 6.34
CA ASP A 56 -11.51 13.14 6.15
C ASP A 56 -11.32 14.53 5.53
N GLU A 57 -12.42 15.25 5.29
CA GLU A 57 -12.43 16.61 4.71
C GLU A 57 -11.52 17.60 5.46
N LYS A 58 -11.21 17.34 6.74
CA LYS A 58 -10.37 18.20 7.59
C LYS A 58 -8.93 17.71 7.71
N GLY A 59 -8.52 16.70 6.92
CA GLY A 59 -7.16 16.17 6.87
C GLY A 59 -7.02 14.76 7.47
N LYS A 60 -5.90 14.45 8.12
CA LYS A 60 -5.63 13.09 8.64
C LYS A 60 -6.56 12.76 9.80
N ASN A 61 -7.36 11.70 9.66
CA ASN A 61 -8.27 11.24 10.71
C ASN A 61 -7.67 10.06 11.49
N ARG A 62 -7.19 9.05 10.76
CA ARG A 62 -6.66 7.80 11.32
C ARG A 62 -5.44 7.30 10.54
N LYS A 63 -4.44 6.78 11.25
CA LYS A 63 -3.31 6.04 10.67
C LYS A 63 -3.15 4.72 11.40
N ASP A 64 -3.21 3.61 10.67
CA ASP A 64 -2.86 2.30 11.18
C ASP A 64 -1.48 1.91 10.62
N GLN A 65 -0.63 1.34 11.47
CA GLN A 65 0.69 0.84 11.09
C GLN A 65 0.89 -0.54 11.69
N VAL A 66 1.42 -1.45 10.90
CA VAL A 66 1.69 -2.83 11.31
C VAL A 66 2.86 -3.38 10.51
N PHE A 67 3.66 -4.27 11.08
CA PHE A 67 4.65 -5.00 10.29
C PHE A 67 3.96 -6.13 9.53
N THR A 68 4.28 -6.31 8.25
CA THR A 68 3.60 -7.31 7.40
C THR A 68 3.73 -8.72 7.95
N PHE A 69 4.90 -9.08 8.51
CA PHE A 69 5.14 -10.39 9.14
C PHE A 69 4.32 -10.65 10.44
N GLU A 70 3.66 -9.64 11.00
CA GLU A 70 2.79 -9.81 12.18
C GLU A 70 1.33 -10.07 11.79
N LEU A 71 0.96 -9.88 10.53
CA LEU A 71 -0.36 -10.15 9.99
C LEU A 71 -0.46 -11.60 9.52
N ASP A 72 -1.59 -12.23 9.81
CA ASP A 72 -1.92 -13.57 9.36
C ASP A 72 -2.61 -13.48 7.97
N PRO A 73 -1.93 -13.87 6.87
CA PRO A 73 -2.49 -13.80 5.52
C PRO A 73 -3.63 -14.79 5.31
N GLU A 74 -3.75 -15.85 6.13
CA GLU A 74 -4.86 -16.80 6.04
C GLU A 74 -6.14 -16.26 6.70
N SER A 75 -6.01 -15.20 7.50
CA SER A 75 -7.14 -14.55 8.18
C SER A 75 -7.78 -13.41 7.38
N ILE A 76 -7.27 -13.11 6.18
CA ILE A 76 -7.81 -12.04 5.33
C ILE A 76 -9.25 -12.40 4.95
N SER A 77 -10.19 -11.56 5.35
CA SER A 77 -11.62 -11.79 5.12
C SER A 77 -12.34 -10.48 4.82
N TYR A 78 -13.47 -10.58 4.13
CA TYR A 78 -14.36 -9.45 3.91
C TYR A 78 -15.50 -9.48 4.93
N ASP A 79 -15.60 -8.41 5.71
CA ASP A 79 -16.72 -8.11 6.59
C ASP A 79 -17.76 -7.31 5.78
N GLN A 80 -18.78 -8.02 5.27
CA GLN A 80 -19.82 -7.46 4.42
C GLN A 80 -20.73 -6.49 5.19
N GLU A 81 -21.00 -6.75 6.47
CA GLU A 81 -21.86 -5.88 7.30
C GLU A 81 -21.25 -4.49 7.47
N ASN A 82 -19.93 -4.43 7.64
CA ASN A 82 -19.21 -3.19 7.88
C ASN A 82 -18.47 -2.64 6.64
N SER A 83 -18.56 -3.34 5.51
CA SER A 83 -17.83 -3.05 4.27
C SER A 83 -16.33 -2.85 4.50
N MET A 84 -15.67 -3.82 5.13
CA MET A 84 -14.23 -3.74 5.42
C MET A 84 -13.51 -5.05 5.11
N ILE A 85 -12.27 -4.94 4.63
CA ILE A 85 -11.34 -6.07 4.67
C ILE A 85 -10.69 -6.12 6.04
N VAL A 86 -10.70 -7.29 6.66
CA VAL A 86 -10.15 -7.54 7.98
C VAL A 86 -9.00 -8.52 7.88
N VAL A 87 -7.88 -8.20 8.53
CA VAL A 87 -6.72 -9.08 8.64
C VAL A 87 -6.31 -9.16 10.10
N ASN A 88 -6.29 -10.35 10.68
CA ASN A 88 -5.88 -10.55 12.06
C ASN A 88 -4.36 -10.52 12.21
N CYS A 89 -3.91 -10.20 13.41
CA CYS A 89 -2.53 -10.42 13.83
C CYS A 89 -2.34 -11.91 14.17
N TYR A 90 -1.16 -12.47 13.89
CA TYR A 90 -0.79 -13.80 14.38
C TYR A 90 -0.86 -13.89 15.91
N ASN A 91 -0.26 -12.91 16.59
CA ASN A 91 -0.08 -12.94 18.05
C ASN A 91 -0.46 -11.60 18.70
N GLY A 92 -1.63 -11.55 19.35
CA GLY A 92 -2.02 -10.42 20.19
C GLY A 92 -2.35 -9.15 19.40
N LYS A 93 -1.82 -7.99 19.84
CA LYS A 93 -2.15 -6.67 19.27
C LYS A 93 -0.96 -6.09 18.49
N CYS A 94 -0.91 -6.31 17.18
CA CYS A 94 0.16 -5.84 16.29
C CYS A 94 -0.15 -4.50 15.60
N VAL A 95 -1.42 -4.12 15.47
CA VAL A 95 -1.80 -2.92 14.70
C VAL A 95 -1.77 -1.69 15.58
N GLN A 96 -0.83 -0.79 15.31
CA GLN A 96 -0.73 0.50 15.96
C GLN A 96 -1.62 1.52 15.25
N ARG A 97 -2.76 1.87 15.86
CA ARG A 97 -3.68 2.89 15.37
C ARG A 97 -3.47 4.22 16.09
N GLN A 98 -3.33 5.28 15.30
CA GLN A 98 -3.29 6.66 15.74
C GLN A 98 -4.53 7.39 15.22
N LEU A 99 -5.32 7.95 16.14
CA LEU A 99 -6.44 8.83 15.84
C LEU A 99 -6.00 10.27 16.07
N PHE A 100 -5.86 11.05 15.01
CA PHE A 100 -5.19 12.36 15.08
C PHE A 100 -6.03 13.39 15.82
N LYS A 101 -7.34 13.45 15.55
CA LYS A 101 -8.26 14.42 16.17
C LYS A 101 -8.34 14.23 17.69
N GLN A 102 -8.36 12.98 18.13
CA GLN A 102 -8.44 12.62 19.55
C GLN A 102 -7.06 12.55 20.23
N LYS A 103 -5.96 12.66 19.47
CA LYS A 103 -4.58 12.44 19.94
C LYS A 103 -4.40 11.09 20.67
N VAL A 104 -5.15 10.07 20.24
CA VAL A 104 -5.15 8.74 20.87
C VAL A 104 -4.30 7.77 20.05
N LYS A 105 -3.50 6.96 20.75
CA LYS A 105 -2.76 5.83 20.18
C LYS A 105 -3.19 4.54 20.88
N ARG A 106 -3.59 3.53 20.10
CA ARG A 106 -4.05 2.23 20.61
C ARG A 106 -3.54 1.09 19.75
N TYR A 107 -3.42 -0.09 20.37
CA TYR A 107 -3.03 -1.33 19.69
C TYR A 107 -4.25 -2.24 19.52
N TYR A 108 -4.39 -2.83 18.33
CA TYR A 108 -5.51 -3.69 17.94
C TYR A 108 -5.02 -5.05 17.47
N LYS A 109 -5.89 -6.06 17.63
CA LYS A 109 -5.63 -7.45 17.21
C LYS A 109 -5.86 -7.71 15.72
N ARG A 110 -6.34 -6.71 15.00
CA ARG A 110 -6.67 -6.81 13.57
C ARG A 110 -6.54 -5.46 12.89
N MET A 111 -6.16 -5.50 11.62
CA MET A 111 -6.22 -4.38 10.70
C MET A 111 -7.58 -4.41 10.02
N SER A 112 -8.23 -3.25 9.89
CA SER A 112 -9.53 -3.13 9.23
C SER A 112 -9.44 -2.02 8.20
N ILE A 113 -9.55 -2.38 6.93
CA ILE A 113 -9.41 -1.52 5.77
C ILE A 113 -10.83 -1.31 5.22
N PRO A 114 -11.44 -0.14 5.40
CA PRO A 114 -12.74 0.14 4.81
C PRO A 114 -12.63 0.13 3.28
N ILE A 115 -13.61 -0.50 2.63
CA ILE A 115 -13.72 -0.57 1.17
C ILE A 115 -15.16 -0.24 0.76
N VAL A 116 -15.36 0.41 -0.39
CA VAL A 116 -16.71 0.75 -0.92
C VAL A 116 -16.93 0.04 -2.25
N LEU A 117 -16.48 -1.20 -2.32
CA LEU A 117 -16.46 -1.97 -3.56
C LEU A 117 -17.77 -2.68 -3.82
N GLU A 118 -18.10 -2.81 -5.10
CA GLU A 118 -18.97 -3.87 -5.59
C GLU A 118 -18.34 -5.23 -5.27
N GLU A 119 -19.15 -6.23 -4.95
CA GLU A 119 -18.72 -7.54 -4.45
C GLU A 119 -17.65 -8.20 -5.34
N GLU A 120 -17.71 -7.99 -6.65
CA GLU A 120 -16.76 -8.53 -7.64
C GLU A 120 -15.32 -8.02 -7.45
N LYS A 121 -15.14 -6.79 -6.95
CA LYS A 121 -13.81 -6.18 -6.74
C LYS A 121 -13.21 -6.56 -5.39
N VAL A 122 -14.00 -7.10 -4.48
CA VAL A 122 -13.53 -7.57 -3.16
C VAL A 122 -12.51 -8.69 -3.34
N ILE A 123 -12.78 -9.66 -4.21
CA ILE A 123 -11.89 -10.81 -4.44
C ILE A 123 -10.51 -10.34 -4.92
N GLN A 124 -10.47 -9.36 -5.82
CA GLN A 124 -9.23 -8.77 -6.31
C GLN A 124 -8.45 -8.06 -5.19
N ALA A 125 -9.15 -7.29 -4.34
CA ALA A 125 -8.54 -6.63 -3.20
C ALA A 125 -7.95 -7.63 -2.19
N LEU A 126 -8.66 -8.74 -1.91
CA LEU A 126 -8.20 -9.80 -1.02
C LEU A 126 -6.92 -10.46 -1.57
N SER A 127 -6.91 -10.84 -2.85
CA SER A 127 -5.75 -11.46 -3.49
C SER A 127 -4.53 -10.53 -3.50
N ASN A 128 -4.73 -9.24 -3.77
CA ASN A 128 -3.61 -8.29 -3.78
C ASN A 128 -3.10 -8.03 -2.36
N LEU A 129 -3.97 -7.94 -1.35
CA LEU A 129 -3.55 -7.82 0.05
C LEU A 129 -2.72 -9.02 0.52
N GLU A 130 -3.06 -10.22 0.07
CA GLU A 130 -2.27 -11.42 0.34
C GLU A 130 -0.84 -11.30 -0.20
N ILE A 131 -0.67 -10.73 -1.42
CA ILE A 131 0.64 -10.44 -2.02
C ILE A 131 1.41 -9.39 -1.22
N LEU A 132 0.73 -8.42 -0.60
CA LEU A 132 1.38 -7.38 0.19
C LEU A 132 1.89 -7.89 1.55
N ILE A 133 1.24 -8.92 2.09
CA ILE A 133 1.51 -9.46 3.43
C ILE A 133 2.52 -10.62 3.39
N LYS A 134 2.50 -11.45 2.34
CA LYS A 134 3.47 -12.55 2.12
C LYS A 134 4.84 -12.06 1.67
#